data_AF-A0A6J8B5L0-F1
#
_entry.id   AF-A0A6J8B5L0-F1
#
_cell.length_a   1.000
_cell.length_b   1.000
_cell.length_c   1.000
_cell.angle_alpha   90.00
_cell.angle_beta   90.00
_cell.angle_gamma   90.00
#
_symmetry.space_group_name_H-M   'P 1'
#
loop_
_entity.id
_entity.type
_entity.pdbx_description
1 polymer ?
#
loop_
_entity_poly.entity_id
_entity_poly.type
_entity_poly.pdbx_seq_one_letter_code
_entity_poly.pdbx_strand_id
1 'polypeptide(L)'
;MSKIKWATTLFKQWKSTRYIRANDPNVGLSPIRVDLAEMSLDELNYSISRFICEVRKTDGTEYPPDTLYSLVICLQLYMDTLGYHHKFLSDSSFIQIKNSLDNVMKLRAEVRVPIKQAEEISLEEEEKLWASGSLGSDNARHLLNTLVYLIGLNFALRGGQEHRDLKGGNSSQFQINEKNGSKCLIYTEAKSKADQGGIKHKNVKRKSVVAYHNTENQARCVVNLFELYASHCPPFPRKADALYLRPLKIPNGNIWYADQPIGRHSLANIAASICQEAGIGGYRTNHSLRASAATRMYDAGVDEQLICEVTGQRSNAVRNYKRTNEKQKRKINSVIQGRTDGENDDSGKFKISKSDGNLSITFNISMK
;
A
#
# COMPACT_ATOMS: atom_id res chain seq x y z
N MET A 1 -22.11 6.97 6.13
CA MET A 1 -23.00 8.15 5.96
C MET A 1 -22.41 9.26 5.08
N SER A 2 -21.17 9.73 5.28
CA SER A 2 -20.61 10.87 4.50
C SER A 2 -20.66 10.67 2.96
N LYS A 3 -20.26 9.51 2.44
CA LYS A 3 -20.28 9.23 0.98
C LYS A 3 -21.69 9.10 0.39
N ILE A 4 -22.63 8.49 1.12
CA ILE A 4 -24.04 8.36 0.71
C ILE A 4 -24.68 9.75 0.62
N LYS A 5 -24.45 10.60 1.63
CA LYS A 5 -24.92 11.99 1.64
C LYS A 5 -24.34 12.77 0.45
N TRP A 6 -23.04 12.62 0.17
CA TRP A 6 -22.42 13.25 -0.98
C TRP A 6 -23.06 12.82 -2.31
N ALA A 7 -23.23 11.51 -2.54
CA ALA A 7 -23.81 11.00 -3.78
C ALA A 7 -25.26 11.47 -3.99
N THR A 8 -26.08 11.44 -2.94
CA THR A 8 -27.48 11.89 -3.00
C THR A 8 -27.60 13.40 -3.19
N THR A 9 -26.75 14.21 -2.54
CA THR A 9 -26.68 15.66 -2.80
C THR A 9 -26.24 15.95 -4.23
N LEU A 10 -25.24 15.24 -4.74
CA LEU A 10 -24.75 15.43 -6.11
C LEU A 10 -25.83 15.06 -7.14
N PHE A 11 -26.56 13.97 -6.93
CA PHE A 11 -27.70 13.60 -7.77
C PHE A 11 -28.79 14.69 -7.76
N LYS A 12 -29.14 15.23 -6.59
CA LYS A 12 -30.11 16.33 -6.48
C LYS A 12 -29.67 17.58 -7.24
N GLN A 13 -28.39 17.98 -7.11
CA GLN A 13 -27.83 19.13 -7.83
C GLN A 13 -27.86 18.93 -9.35
N TRP A 14 -27.44 17.74 -9.81
CA TRP A 14 -27.51 17.39 -11.22
C TRP A 14 -28.96 17.40 -11.74
N LYS A 15 -29.91 16.82 -10.98
CA LYS A 15 -31.35 16.81 -11.33
C LYS A 15 -31.88 18.22 -11.55
N SER A 16 -31.62 19.14 -10.60
CA SER A 16 -32.04 20.54 -10.72
C SER A 16 -31.42 21.23 -11.93
N THR A 17 -30.12 21.00 -12.17
CA THR A 17 -29.41 21.56 -13.33
C THR A 17 -29.99 21.04 -14.65
N ARG A 18 -30.27 19.74 -14.72
CA ARG A 18 -30.90 19.09 -15.87
C ARG A 18 -32.32 19.63 -16.10
N TYR A 19 -33.11 19.83 -15.05
CA TYR A 19 -34.45 20.41 -15.15
C TYR A 19 -34.42 21.81 -15.78
N ILE A 20 -33.49 22.66 -15.33
CA ILE A 20 -33.31 24.01 -15.90
C ILE A 20 -32.94 23.90 -17.39
N ARG A 21 -31.98 23.03 -17.74
CA ARG A 21 -31.56 22.82 -19.14
C ARG A 21 -32.66 22.23 -20.02
N ALA A 22 -33.56 21.43 -19.46
CA ALA A 22 -34.70 20.85 -20.17
C ALA A 22 -35.78 21.87 -20.52
N ASN A 23 -35.79 23.04 -19.87
CA ASN A 23 -36.71 24.13 -20.20
C ASN A 23 -36.22 24.97 -21.39
N ASP A 24 -35.00 24.77 -21.87
CA ASP A 24 -34.52 25.38 -23.11
C ASP A 24 -34.99 24.53 -24.31
N PRO A 25 -35.84 25.08 -25.19
CA PRO A 25 -36.41 24.35 -26.33
C PRO A 25 -35.34 23.86 -27.33
N ASN A 26 -34.12 24.42 -27.31
CA ASN A 26 -33.04 24.03 -28.21
C ASN A 26 -32.25 22.80 -27.76
N VAL A 27 -32.43 22.34 -26.52
CA VAL A 27 -31.56 21.31 -25.89
C VAL A 27 -32.17 19.91 -25.96
N GLY A 28 -33.50 19.79 -26.17
CA GLY A 28 -34.17 18.51 -26.40
C GLY A 28 -34.04 17.49 -25.26
N LEU A 29 -33.97 17.96 -24.00
CA LEU A 29 -33.83 17.08 -22.82
C LEU A 29 -35.17 16.81 -22.14
N SER A 30 -35.42 15.55 -21.78
CA SER A 30 -36.54 15.22 -20.89
C SER A 30 -36.21 15.61 -19.44
N PRO A 31 -37.05 16.43 -18.77
CA PRO A 31 -36.86 16.82 -17.38
C PRO A 31 -37.09 15.61 -16.45
N ILE A 32 -36.34 15.56 -15.35
CA ILE A 32 -36.55 14.59 -14.28
C ILE A 32 -37.16 15.36 -13.10
N ARG A 33 -38.41 15.05 -12.76
CA ARG A 33 -39.20 15.82 -11.78
C ARG A 33 -39.25 15.14 -10.41
N VAL A 34 -39.40 13.82 -10.42
CA VAL A 34 -39.55 12.98 -9.22
C VAL A 34 -38.25 12.95 -8.41
N ASP A 35 -38.36 12.90 -7.09
CA ASP A 35 -37.21 12.69 -6.21
C ASP A 35 -36.79 11.22 -6.19
N LEU A 36 -35.51 10.97 -5.97
CA LEU A 36 -34.94 9.61 -6.04
C LEU A 36 -35.70 8.59 -5.19
N ALA A 37 -36.24 9.01 -4.03
CA ALA A 37 -36.99 8.16 -3.10
C ALA A 37 -38.39 7.74 -3.62
N GLU A 38 -38.92 8.45 -4.61
CA GLU A 38 -40.28 8.31 -5.13
C GLU A 38 -40.30 7.73 -6.55
N MET A 39 -39.12 7.50 -7.15
CA MET A 39 -39.00 6.99 -8.51
C MET A 39 -39.41 5.52 -8.61
N SER A 40 -40.17 5.18 -9.65
CA SER A 40 -40.38 3.81 -10.10
C SER A 40 -39.08 3.15 -10.59
N LEU A 41 -39.10 1.82 -10.80
CA LEU A 41 -37.94 1.08 -11.30
C LEU A 41 -37.44 1.62 -12.65
N ASP A 42 -38.36 1.96 -13.56
CA ASP A 42 -38.01 2.51 -14.87
C ASP A 42 -37.44 3.92 -14.78
N GLU A 43 -38.02 4.77 -13.91
CA GLU A 43 -37.49 6.11 -13.66
C GLU A 43 -36.12 6.08 -12.99
N LEU A 44 -35.87 5.13 -12.08
CA LEU A 44 -34.55 4.91 -11.49
C LEU A 44 -33.55 4.46 -12.56
N ASN A 45 -33.92 3.46 -13.36
CA ASN A 45 -33.08 2.92 -14.43
C ASN A 45 -32.71 4.01 -15.44
N TYR A 46 -33.68 4.82 -15.86
CA TYR A 46 -33.45 5.95 -16.75
C TYR A 46 -32.63 7.07 -16.10
N SER A 47 -33.06 7.56 -14.93
CA SER A 47 -32.48 8.75 -14.31
C SER A 47 -31.04 8.54 -13.88
N ILE A 48 -30.71 7.38 -13.29
CA ILE A 48 -29.35 7.06 -12.88
C ILE A 48 -28.45 6.85 -14.10
N SER A 49 -28.96 6.26 -15.18
CA SER A 49 -28.23 6.15 -16.46
C SER A 49 -27.83 7.52 -17.01
N ARG A 50 -28.78 8.46 -17.06
CA ARG A 50 -28.50 9.85 -17.48
C ARG A 50 -27.51 10.55 -16.54
N PHE A 51 -27.67 10.34 -15.22
CA PHE A 51 -26.75 10.89 -14.22
C PHE A 51 -25.31 10.44 -14.46
N ILE A 52 -25.08 9.14 -14.70
CA ILE A 52 -23.75 8.58 -14.98
C ILE A 52 -23.10 9.26 -16.18
N CYS A 53 -23.85 9.47 -17.26
CA CYS A 53 -23.33 10.07 -18.49
C CYS A 53 -23.07 11.59 -18.36
N GLU A 54 -23.86 12.29 -17.56
CA GLU A 54 -23.94 13.76 -17.58
C GLU A 54 -23.32 14.46 -16.38
N VAL A 55 -23.14 13.76 -15.25
CA VAL A 55 -22.57 14.39 -14.05
C VAL A 55 -21.14 14.85 -14.31
N ARG A 56 -20.82 16.07 -13.85
CA ARG A 56 -19.50 16.72 -13.99
C ARG A 56 -19.07 17.31 -12.66
N LYS A 57 -17.76 17.48 -12.48
CA LYS A 57 -17.18 18.20 -11.35
C LYS A 57 -17.51 19.70 -11.43
N THR A 58 -17.21 20.43 -10.36
CA THR A 58 -17.40 21.89 -10.30
C THR A 58 -16.59 22.65 -11.35
N ASP A 59 -15.45 22.10 -11.78
CA ASP A 59 -14.60 22.65 -12.86
C ASP A 59 -15.08 22.23 -14.26
N GLY A 60 -16.23 21.55 -14.38
CA GLY A 60 -16.77 21.04 -15.64
C GLY A 60 -16.14 19.74 -16.14
N THR A 61 -15.06 19.27 -15.51
CA THR A 61 -14.38 18.04 -15.93
C THR A 61 -15.18 16.78 -15.57
N GLU A 62 -14.91 15.69 -16.28
CA GLU A 62 -15.58 14.42 -16.06
C GLU A 62 -15.09 13.71 -14.79
N TYR A 63 -15.98 12.94 -14.16
CA TYR A 63 -15.61 12.08 -13.04
C TYR A 63 -14.87 10.81 -13.52
N PRO A 64 -13.83 10.34 -12.79
CA PRO A 64 -13.17 9.07 -13.10
C PRO A 64 -14.13 7.87 -13.01
N PRO A 65 -13.88 6.79 -13.79
CA PRO A 65 -14.65 5.54 -13.76
C PRO A 65 -14.99 5.02 -12.35
N ASP A 66 -13.99 4.92 -11.47
CA ASP A 66 -14.17 4.39 -10.10
C ASP A 66 -15.05 5.30 -9.23
N THR A 67 -15.03 6.60 -9.50
CA THR A 67 -15.88 7.55 -8.78
C THR A 67 -17.34 7.39 -9.20
N LEU A 68 -17.60 7.21 -10.50
CA LEU A 68 -18.95 6.93 -11.00
C LEU A 68 -19.50 5.61 -10.47
N TYR A 69 -18.68 4.55 -10.48
CA TYR A 69 -19.05 3.28 -9.85
C TYR A 69 -19.41 3.47 -8.38
N SER A 70 -18.58 4.18 -7.62
CA SER A 70 -18.83 4.48 -6.21
C SER A 70 -20.11 5.28 -5.98
N LEU A 71 -20.43 6.22 -6.88
CA LEU A 71 -21.67 7.01 -6.84
C LEU A 71 -22.89 6.10 -7.02
N VAL A 72 -22.89 5.22 -8.04
CA VAL A 72 -23.99 4.27 -8.27
C VAL A 72 -24.22 3.37 -7.07
N ILE A 73 -23.16 2.82 -6.47
CA ILE A 73 -23.26 2.01 -5.25
C ILE A 73 -23.81 2.84 -4.08
N CYS A 74 -23.38 4.09 -3.92
CA CYS A 74 -23.90 4.96 -2.85
C CYS A 74 -25.38 5.31 -3.03
N LEU A 75 -25.85 5.47 -4.28
CA LEU A 75 -27.28 5.66 -4.57
C LEU A 75 -28.07 4.38 -4.30
N GLN A 76 -27.56 3.20 -4.66
CA GLN A 76 -28.19 1.93 -4.31
C GLN A 76 -28.32 1.76 -2.79
N LEU A 77 -27.22 2.00 -2.06
CA LEU A 77 -27.23 1.92 -0.59
C LEU A 77 -28.19 2.91 0.04
N TYR A 78 -28.38 4.09 -0.56
CA TYR A 78 -29.41 5.03 -0.12
C TYR A 78 -30.82 4.45 -0.32
N MET A 79 -31.11 3.87 -1.48
CA MET A 79 -32.39 3.22 -1.75
C MET A 79 -32.64 2.03 -0.80
N ASP A 80 -31.60 1.26 -0.48
CA ASP A 80 -31.66 0.21 0.54
C ASP A 80 -32.08 0.76 1.91
N THR A 81 -31.61 1.95 2.32
CA THR A 81 -32.04 2.57 3.58
C THR A 81 -33.51 3.00 3.59
N LEU A 82 -34.13 3.10 2.41
CA LEU A 82 -35.55 3.41 2.24
C LEU A 82 -36.41 2.16 2.04
N GLY A 83 -35.83 0.96 2.15
CA GLY A 83 -36.52 -0.32 1.96
C GLY A 83 -36.58 -0.81 0.51
N TYR A 84 -35.94 -0.12 -0.43
CA TYR A 84 -35.86 -0.52 -1.84
C TYR A 84 -34.64 -1.41 -2.09
N HIS A 85 -34.81 -2.71 -1.91
CA HIS A 85 -33.74 -3.70 -1.98
C HIS A 85 -33.51 -4.25 -3.39
N HIS A 86 -32.95 -3.42 -4.27
CA HIS A 86 -32.60 -3.80 -5.63
C HIS A 86 -31.10 -3.66 -5.89
N LYS A 87 -30.58 -4.47 -6.81
CA LYS A 87 -29.17 -4.42 -7.23
C LYS A 87 -29.06 -3.80 -8.62
N PHE A 88 -28.68 -2.52 -8.67
CA PHE A 88 -28.59 -1.75 -9.91
C PHE A 88 -27.62 -2.32 -10.95
N LEU A 89 -26.62 -3.11 -10.53
CA LEU A 89 -25.60 -3.65 -11.43
C LEU A 89 -25.81 -5.13 -11.80
N SER A 90 -26.79 -5.82 -11.22
CA SER A 90 -27.05 -7.24 -11.49
C SER A 90 -28.49 -7.55 -11.88
N ASP A 91 -29.47 -6.78 -11.40
CA ASP A 91 -30.87 -7.05 -11.69
C ASP A 91 -31.21 -6.62 -13.13
N SER A 92 -31.99 -7.44 -13.83
CA SER A 92 -32.36 -7.21 -15.23
C SER A 92 -33.11 -5.91 -15.45
N SER A 93 -33.88 -5.45 -14.46
CA SER A 93 -34.63 -4.18 -14.50
C SER A 93 -33.73 -2.95 -14.59
N PHE A 94 -32.43 -3.06 -14.30
CA PHE A 94 -31.48 -1.95 -14.31
C PHE A 94 -30.40 -2.05 -15.40
N ILE A 95 -30.75 -2.68 -16.53
CA ILE A 95 -29.80 -2.88 -17.63
C ILE A 95 -29.23 -1.57 -18.20
N GLN A 96 -30.00 -0.48 -18.20
CA GLN A 96 -29.51 0.81 -18.69
C GLN A 96 -28.44 1.38 -17.76
N ILE A 97 -28.62 1.26 -16.44
CA ILE A 97 -27.60 1.71 -15.46
C ILE A 97 -26.30 0.96 -15.70
N LYS A 98 -26.40 -0.38 -15.80
CA LYS A 98 -25.25 -1.25 -16.04
C LYS A 98 -24.54 -0.88 -17.33
N ASN A 99 -25.26 -0.78 -18.44
CA ASN A 99 -24.69 -0.48 -19.76
C ASN A 99 -24.10 0.93 -19.83
N SER A 100 -24.77 1.92 -19.24
CA SER A 100 -24.28 3.31 -19.21
C SER A 100 -22.98 3.41 -18.41
N LEU A 101 -22.92 2.74 -17.25
CA LEU A 101 -21.70 2.69 -16.46
C LEU A 101 -20.58 1.97 -17.21
N ASP A 102 -20.83 0.77 -17.74
CA ASP A 102 -19.84 -0.01 -18.49
C ASP A 102 -19.30 0.75 -19.70
N ASN A 103 -20.17 1.40 -20.50
CA ASN A 103 -19.76 2.20 -21.64
C ASN A 103 -18.89 3.39 -21.23
N VAL A 104 -19.25 4.12 -20.17
CA VAL A 104 -18.43 5.23 -19.67
C VAL A 104 -17.09 4.72 -19.13
N MET A 105 -17.08 3.58 -18.45
CA MET A 105 -15.84 2.97 -17.95
C MET A 105 -14.92 2.50 -19.08
N LYS A 106 -15.48 1.97 -20.18
CA LYS A 106 -14.75 1.58 -21.39
C LYS A 106 -14.21 2.79 -22.16
N LEU A 107 -15.05 3.79 -22.43
CA LEU A 107 -14.65 5.00 -23.15
C LEU A 107 -13.54 5.75 -22.40
N ARG A 108 -13.60 5.76 -21.07
CA ARG A 108 -12.61 6.40 -20.20
C ARG A 108 -11.51 5.45 -19.71
N ALA A 109 -11.41 4.25 -20.28
CA ALA A 109 -10.37 3.29 -19.92
C ALA A 109 -8.97 3.80 -20.32
N GLU A 110 -8.87 4.55 -21.42
CA GLU A 110 -7.65 5.21 -21.88
C GLU A 110 -7.23 6.39 -20.96
N VAL A 111 -8.20 6.97 -20.25
CA VAL A 111 -8.00 8.01 -19.24
C VAL A 111 -8.07 7.43 -17.82
N ARG A 112 -7.61 6.18 -17.63
CA ARG A 112 -7.24 5.75 -16.29
C ARG A 112 -6.02 6.57 -15.88
N VAL A 113 -6.26 7.64 -15.12
CA VAL A 113 -5.21 8.29 -14.34
C VAL A 113 -4.51 7.16 -13.60
N PRO A 114 -3.21 6.89 -13.85
CA PRO A 114 -2.53 5.82 -13.16
C PRO A 114 -2.69 6.09 -11.67
N ILE A 115 -3.33 5.15 -10.97
CA ILE A 115 -3.37 5.19 -9.51
C ILE A 115 -1.90 5.28 -9.10
N LYS A 116 -1.49 6.39 -8.47
CA LYS A 116 -0.13 6.52 -7.96
C LYS A 116 0.06 5.41 -6.93
N GLN A 117 0.68 4.32 -7.35
CA GLN A 117 1.03 3.22 -6.48
C GLN A 117 2.31 3.61 -5.76
N ALA A 118 2.36 3.36 -4.46
CA ALA A 118 3.56 3.64 -3.68
C ALA A 118 4.72 2.80 -4.24
N GLU A 119 5.80 3.47 -4.61
CA GLU A 119 6.97 2.84 -5.24
C GLU A 119 7.86 2.21 -4.16
N GLU A 120 8.38 1.01 -4.43
CA GLU A 120 9.31 0.30 -3.55
C GLU A 120 10.65 1.02 -3.44
N ILE A 121 11.25 0.96 -2.25
CA ILE A 121 12.58 1.46 -1.95
C ILE A 121 13.56 0.32 -2.20
N SER A 122 14.37 0.48 -3.25
CA SER A 122 15.42 -0.47 -3.64
C SER A 122 16.49 -0.59 -2.55
N LEU A 123 17.31 -1.64 -2.62
CA LEU A 123 18.44 -1.81 -1.69
C LEU A 123 19.44 -0.65 -1.81
N GLU A 124 19.70 -0.16 -3.02
CA GLU A 124 20.59 0.99 -3.25
C GLU A 124 20.04 2.28 -2.65
N GLU A 125 18.73 2.52 -2.75
CA GLU A 125 18.06 3.65 -2.10
C GLU A 125 18.06 3.50 -0.58
N GLU A 126 17.89 2.29 -0.05
CA GLU A 126 18.04 2.05 1.39
C GLU A 126 19.45 2.36 1.86
N GLU A 127 20.49 1.92 1.14
CA GLU A 127 21.87 2.28 1.47
C GLU A 127 22.08 3.79 1.48
N LYS A 128 21.48 4.52 0.52
CA LYS A 128 21.50 5.99 0.53
C LYS A 128 20.84 6.57 1.78
N LEU A 129 19.68 6.04 2.21
CA LEU A 129 18.99 6.48 3.43
C LEU A 129 19.85 6.30 4.68
N TRP A 130 20.61 5.21 4.77
CA TRP A 130 21.55 4.98 5.87
C TRP A 130 22.78 5.88 5.76
N ALA A 131 23.37 6.00 4.56
CA ALA A 131 24.58 6.79 4.33
C ALA A 131 24.36 8.30 4.51
N SER A 132 23.16 8.81 4.20
CA SER A 132 22.79 10.22 4.38
C SER A 132 22.42 10.57 5.83
N GLY A 133 22.30 9.58 6.72
CA GLY A 133 21.80 9.77 8.08
C GLY A 133 20.30 10.04 8.17
N SER A 134 19.55 9.83 7.07
CA SER A 134 18.08 9.89 7.10
C SER A 134 17.47 8.74 7.91
N LEU A 135 18.20 7.62 8.01
CA LEU A 135 18.01 6.54 8.97
C LEU A 135 19.18 6.53 9.96
N GLY A 136 18.88 6.31 11.24
CA GLY A 136 19.83 6.36 12.33
C GLY A 136 19.16 6.36 13.71
N SER A 137 19.97 6.45 14.76
CA SER A 137 19.53 6.43 16.17
C SER A 137 20.20 7.51 17.02
N ASP A 138 20.79 8.52 16.38
CA ASP A 138 21.52 9.62 17.01
C ASP A 138 20.63 10.60 17.77
N ASN A 139 19.34 10.69 17.42
CA ASN A 139 18.37 11.54 18.10
C ASN A 139 16.95 10.96 18.06
N ALA A 140 16.05 11.56 18.85
CA ALA A 140 14.66 11.13 19.01
C ALA A 140 13.89 11.02 17.68
N ARG A 141 14.11 11.95 16.75
CA ARG A 141 13.44 11.97 15.45
C ARG A 141 13.98 10.88 14.55
N HIS A 142 15.31 10.75 14.43
CA HIS A 142 15.93 9.72 13.59
C HIS A 142 15.62 8.32 14.09
N LEU A 143 15.71 8.06 15.40
CA LEU A 143 15.36 6.76 15.97
C LEU A 143 13.90 6.39 15.69
N LEU A 144 12.97 7.33 15.84
CA LEU A 144 11.56 7.09 15.56
C LEU A 144 11.30 6.81 14.07
N ASN A 145 11.88 7.62 13.19
CA ASN A 145 11.74 7.45 11.74
C ASN A 145 12.30 6.11 11.29
N THR A 146 13.47 5.73 11.82
CA THR A 146 14.13 4.45 11.54
C THR A 146 13.32 3.28 12.05
N LEU A 147 12.74 3.40 13.25
CA LEU A 147 11.87 2.36 13.77
C LEU A 147 10.60 2.18 12.93
N VAL A 148 10.00 3.28 12.45
CA VAL A 148 8.83 3.22 11.55
C VAL A 148 9.21 2.56 10.22
N TYR A 149 10.36 2.93 9.65
CA TYR A 149 10.91 2.32 8.43
C TYR A 149 11.09 0.80 8.61
N LEU A 150 11.85 0.40 9.62
CA LEU A 150 12.17 -1.01 9.85
C LEU A 150 10.96 -1.83 10.24
N ILE A 151 10.03 -1.30 11.03
CA ILE A 151 8.78 -2.00 11.35
C ILE A 151 7.94 -2.18 10.08
N GLY A 152 7.78 -1.13 9.27
CA GLY A 152 7.02 -1.22 8.03
C GLY A 152 7.62 -2.21 7.03
N LEU A 153 8.95 -2.30 6.99
CA LEU A 153 9.70 -3.20 6.12
C LEU A 153 9.67 -4.66 6.64
N ASN A 154 10.18 -4.92 7.84
CA ASN A 154 10.32 -6.29 8.38
C ASN A 154 8.98 -6.98 8.62
N PHE A 155 7.93 -6.21 8.96
CA PHE A 155 6.61 -6.75 9.23
C PHE A 155 5.59 -6.41 8.14
N ALA A 156 5.99 -5.83 7.00
CA ALA A 156 5.16 -5.58 5.83
C ALA A 156 3.78 -4.96 6.14
N LEU A 157 3.75 -3.87 6.92
CA LEU A 157 2.50 -3.20 7.34
C LEU A 157 1.84 -2.46 6.16
N ARG A 158 0.50 -2.51 6.08
CA ARG A 158 -0.36 -1.98 5.01
C ARG A 158 -0.24 -0.46 4.83
N GLY A 159 0.14 0.30 5.86
CA GLY A 159 0.37 1.75 5.75
C GLY A 159 0.07 2.54 7.04
N GLY A 160 -0.12 3.85 6.90
CA GLY A 160 -0.15 4.79 8.04
C GLY A 160 -1.21 4.51 9.13
N GLN A 161 -2.39 3.99 8.78
CA GLN A 161 -3.41 3.64 9.77
C GLN A 161 -3.00 2.43 10.61
N GLU A 162 -2.40 1.41 10.01
CA GLU A 162 -1.94 0.24 10.75
C GLU A 162 -0.80 0.62 11.69
N HIS A 163 0.15 1.46 11.25
CA HIS A 163 1.16 2.04 12.14
C HIS A 163 0.52 2.84 13.29
N ARG A 164 -0.56 3.58 13.02
CA ARG A 164 -1.26 4.39 14.04
C ARG A 164 -1.95 3.53 15.11
N ASP A 165 -2.46 2.38 14.71
CA ASP A 165 -3.22 1.46 15.57
C ASP A 165 -2.29 0.55 16.41
N LEU A 166 -0.97 0.65 16.22
CA LEU A 166 0.02 -0.04 17.06
C LEU A 166 0.02 0.53 18.46
N LYS A 167 -0.05 -0.36 19.45
CA LYS A 167 -0.07 -0.04 20.87
C LYS A 167 1.29 -0.28 21.53
N GLY A 168 1.52 0.43 22.62
CA GLY A 168 2.67 0.22 23.51
C GLY A 168 2.31 -0.57 24.77
N GLY A 169 3.34 -1.01 25.49
CA GLY A 169 3.19 -1.65 26.80
C GLY A 169 2.53 -3.02 26.74
N ASN A 170 1.76 -3.36 27.77
CA ASN A 170 1.13 -4.69 27.89
C ASN A 170 0.12 -5.00 26.78
N SER A 171 -0.39 -3.99 26.08
CA SER A 171 -1.30 -4.16 24.94
C SER A 171 -0.59 -4.13 23.57
N SER A 172 0.75 -4.11 23.57
CA SER A 172 1.55 -4.07 22.35
C SER A 172 1.33 -5.30 21.48
N GLN A 173 1.20 -5.08 20.16
CA GLN A 173 1.26 -6.14 19.15
C GLN A 173 2.66 -6.71 18.96
N PHE A 174 3.69 -6.04 19.51
CA PHE A 174 5.09 -6.44 19.45
C PHE A 174 5.55 -7.02 20.78
N GLN A 175 6.22 -8.18 20.71
CA GLN A 175 6.80 -8.86 21.85
C GLN A 175 8.23 -9.30 21.53
N ILE A 176 9.16 -9.03 22.45
CA ILE A 176 10.52 -9.55 22.38
C ILE A 176 10.51 -10.96 22.96
N ASN A 177 11.10 -11.89 22.26
CA ASN A 177 11.25 -13.28 22.68
C ASN A 177 12.62 -13.81 22.29
N GLU A 178 12.96 -14.98 22.82
CA GLU A 178 14.11 -15.74 22.36
C GLU A 178 13.61 -16.99 21.62
N LYS A 179 14.11 -17.21 20.40
CA LYS A 179 13.80 -18.39 19.60
C LYS A 179 15.09 -18.95 19.03
N ASN A 180 15.32 -20.24 19.22
CA ASN A 180 16.50 -20.96 18.73
C ASN A 180 17.82 -20.29 19.16
N GLY A 181 17.89 -19.80 20.40
CA GLY A 181 19.08 -19.11 20.94
C GLY A 181 19.35 -17.72 20.34
N SER A 182 18.42 -17.17 19.56
CA SER A 182 18.50 -15.81 19.03
C SER A 182 17.31 -14.97 19.48
N LYS A 183 17.60 -13.75 19.88
CA LYS A 183 16.57 -12.76 20.22
C LYS A 183 15.74 -12.43 18.99
N CYS A 184 14.45 -12.23 19.16
CA CYS A 184 13.55 -11.90 18.05
C CYS A 184 12.44 -10.95 18.51
N LEU A 185 11.93 -10.18 17.54
CA LEU A 185 10.76 -9.33 17.71
C LEU A 185 9.59 -9.96 16.95
N ILE A 186 8.53 -10.30 17.68
CA ILE A 186 7.34 -10.95 17.14
C ILE A 186 6.23 -9.92 17.02
N TYR A 187 5.71 -9.73 15.82
CA TYR A 187 4.49 -8.99 15.55
C TYR A 187 3.31 -9.93 15.48
N THR A 188 2.21 -9.61 16.16
CA THR A 188 0.92 -10.28 15.97
C THR A 188 -0.16 -9.25 15.69
N GLU A 189 -0.80 -9.35 14.53
CA GLU A 189 -1.86 -8.43 14.09
C GLU A 189 -3.01 -8.39 15.12
N ALA A 190 -3.41 -7.19 15.53
CA ALA A 190 -4.67 -7.00 16.24
C ALA A 190 -5.85 -7.32 15.30
N LYS A 191 -7.08 -7.53 15.82
CA LYS A 191 -8.25 -7.78 14.95
C LYS A 191 -8.32 -6.74 13.83
N SER A 192 -8.13 -7.17 12.57
CA SER A 192 -8.02 -6.27 11.42
C SER A 192 -9.41 -5.91 10.88
N LYS A 193 -9.49 -4.85 10.05
CA LYS A 193 -10.76 -4.46 9.37
C LYS A 193 -11.34 -5.55 8.47
N ALA A 194 -10.54 -6.53 8.04
CA ALA A 194 -10.95 -7.66 7.22
C ALA A 194 -11.34 -8.90 8.05
N ASP A 195 -11.20 -8.82 9.37
CA ASP A 195 -11.57 -9.85 10.33
C ASP A 195 -12.64 -9.27 11.28
N GLN A 196 -13.87 -9.16 10.78
CA GLN A 196 -15.01 -8.66 11.55
C GLN A 196 -15.50 -9.68 12.60
N GLY A 197 -14.88 -10.86 12.69
CA GLY A 197 -15.32 -11.96 13.52
C GLY A 197 -16.56 -12.70 12.98
N GLY A 198 -17.09 -13.65 13.76
CA GLY A 198 -18.24 -14.48 13.40
C GLY A 198 -17.87 -15.87 12.84
N ILE A 199 -18.87 -16.70 12.55
CA ILE A 199 -18.71 -18.10 12.12
C ILE A 199 -17.79 -18.23 10.89
N LYS A 200 -17.86 -17.26 9.96
CA LYS A 200 -17.03 -17.19 8.74
C LYS A 200 -15.55 -16.85 9.01
N HIS A 201 -15.21 -16.39 10.22
CA HIS A 201 -13.86 -15.99 10.59
C HIS A 201 -13.27 -16.80 11.77
N LYS A 202 -13.98 -17.85 12.24
CA LYS A 202 -13.56 -18.71 13.36
C LYS A 202 -12.13 -19.29 13.20
N ASN A 203 -11.73 -19.62 11.98
CA ASN A 203 -10.46 -20.26 11.67
C ASN A 203 -9.42 -19.28 11.07
N VAL A 204 -9.68 -17.97 11.13
CA VAL A 204 -8.78 -16.98 10.56
C VAL A 204 -7.54 -16.84 11.44
N LYS A 205 -6.41 -17.39 10.96
CA LYS A 205 -5.11 -17.15 11.56
C LYS A 205 -4.76 -15.66 11.39
N ARG A 206 -4.49 -14.99 12.51
CA ARG A 206 -3.97 -13.62 12.49
C ARG A 206 -2.56 -13.64 11.93
N LYS A 207 -2.20 -12.60 11.19
CA LYS A 207 -0.84 -12.43 10.71
C LYS A 207 0.09 -12.38 11.92
N SER A 208 1.08 -13.26 11.95
CA SER A 208 2.16 -13.25 12.92
C SER A 208 3.47 -13.36 12.15
N VAL A 209 4.39 -12.44 12.41
CA VAL A 209 5.67 -12.34 11.70
C VAL A 209 6.78 -12.18 12.72
N VAL A 210 7.87 -12.89 12.52
CA VAL A 210 9.04 -12.87 13.40
C VAL A 210 10.19 -12.18 12.66
N ALA A 211 10.76 -11.16 13.28
CA ALA A 211 12.04 -10.59 12.85
C ALA A 211 13.13 -11.05 13.81
N TYR A 212 14.13 -11.76 13.30
CA TYR A 212 15.26 -12.24 14.09
C TYR A 212 16.30 -11.14 14.30
N HIS A 213 17.08 -11.26 15.38
CA HIS A 213 18.20 -10.38 15.65
C HIS A 213 19.22 -10.46 14.51
N ASN A 214 19.62 -9.29 14.00
CA ASN A 214 20.66 -9.19 12.99
C ASN A 214 22.02 -9.04 13.67
N THR A 215 22.78 -10.13 13.69
CA THR A 215 24.12 -10.20 14.29
C THR A 215 25.20 -9.56 13.43
N GLU A 216 25.00 -9.52 12.11
CA GLU A 216 25.95 -8.96 11.14
C GLU A 216 25.92 -7.42 11.14
N ASN A 217 24.73 -6.83 11.27
CA ASN A 217 24.56 -5.38 11.28
C ASN A 217 23.64 -4.93 12.43
N GLN A 218 24.23 -4.78 13.60
CA GLN A 218 23.53 -4.43 14.83
C GLN A 218 22.90 -3.03 14.80
N ALA A 219 23.50 -2.08 14.05
CA ALA A 219 22.98 -0.72 13.90
C ALA A 219 21.67 -0.66 13.10
N ARG A 220 21.42 -1.65 12.24
CA ARG A 220 20.20 -1.78 11.43
C ARG A 220 19.23 -2.83 11.98
N CYS A 221 19.56 -3.45 13.11
CA CYS A 221 18.76 -4.50 13.72
C CYS A 221 17.46 -3.91 14.30
N VAL A 222 16.31 -4.30 13.74
CA VAL A 222 14.99 -3.85 14.22
C VAL A 222 14.74 -4.23 15.68
N VAL A 223 15.28 -5.36 16.14
CA VAL A 223 15.17 -5.80 17.54
C VAL A 223 15.88 -4.81 18.47
N ASN A 224 17.14 -4.49 18.16
CA ASN A 224 17.94 -3.54 18.96
C ASN A 224 17.32 -2.14 18.96
N LEU A 225 16.90 -1.65 17.78
CA LEU A 225 16.33 -0.31 17.65
C LEU A 225 14.96 -0.20 18.33
N PHE A 226 14.17 -1.27 18.33
CA PHE A 226 12.91 -1.33 19.08
C PHE A 226 13.15 -1.23 20.59
N GLU A 227 14.16 -1.93 21.12
CA GLU A 227 14.54 -1.84 22.53
C GLU A 227 15.10 -0.49 22.91
N LEU A 228 15.99 0.05 22.08
CA LEU A 228 16.55 1.38 22.28
C LEU A 228 15.43 2.42 22.34
N TYR A 229 14.49 2.36 21.39
CA TYR A 229 13.32 3.22 21.40
C TYR A 229 12.48 3.05 22.68
N ALA A 230 12.22 1.81 23.10
CA ALA A 230 11.46 1.52 24.32
C ALA A 230 12.16 2.07 25.57
N SER A 231 13.50 2.02 25.64
CA SER A 231 14.30 2.55 26.75
C SER A 231 14.26 4.09 26.87
N HIS A 232 13.97 4.77 25.76
CA HIS A 232 13.82 6.22 25.71
C HIS A 232 12.37 6.70 25.87
N CYS A 233 11.40 5.77 25.90
CA CYS A 233 10.00 6.09 26.16
C CYS A 233 9.77 6.39 27.65
N PRO A 234 8.77 7.22 28.01
CA PRO A 234 8.36 7.40 29.40
C PRO A 234 8.02 6.06 30.07
N PRO A 235 8.38 5.87 31.35
CA PRO A 235 8.03 4.66 32.10
C PRO A 235 6.51 4.53 32.22
N PHE A 236 6.05 3.30 32.48
CA PHE A 236 4.64 3.06 32.80
C PHE A 236 4.32 3.45 34.25
N PRO A 237 3.06 3.82 34.56
CA PRO A 237 1.90 3.88 33.67
C PRO A 237 1.91 5.10 32.72
N ARG A 238 1.38 4.91 31.51
CA ARG A 238 1.25 5.94 30.48
C ARG A 238 -0.21 6.23 30.15
N LYS A 239 -0.51 7.49 29.82
CA LYS A 239 -1.81 7.91 29.28
C LYS A 239 -1.97 7.51 27.83
N ALA A 240 -0.90 7.60 27.03
CA ALA A 240 -0.92 7.18 25.65
C ALA A 240 -0.77 5.65 25.56
N ASP A 241 -1.71 5.01 24.87
CA ASP A 241 -1.65 3.58 24.56
C ASP A 241 -0.92 3.28 23.24
N ALA A 242 -0.46 4.31 22.52
CA ALA A 242 0.21 4.18 21.22
C ALA A 242 1.67 3.69 21.34
N LEU A 243 2.13 2.96 20.32
CA LEU A 243 3.54 2.56 20.18
C LEU A 243 4.42 3.77 19.86
N TYR A 244 4.04 4.54 18.84
CA TYR A 244 4.82 5.69 18.36
C TYR A 244 4.45 6.97 19.11
N LEU A 245 5.39 7.45 19.90
CA LEU A 245 5.27 8.61 20.76
C LEU A 245 5.90 9.84 20.11
N ARG A 246 5.45 11.02 20.52
CA ARG A 246 5.92 12.30 19.99
C ARG A 246 7.33 12.59 20.51
N PRO A 247 8.33 12.83 19.64
CA PRO A 247 9.67 13.27 20.06
C PRO A 247 9.61 14.57 20.86
N LEU A 248 10.39 14.65 21.94
CA LEU A 248 10.64 15.90 22.67
C LEU A 248 11.62 16.77 21.88
N LYS A 249 11.43 18.10 21.93
CA LYS A 249 12.41 19.04 21.36
C LYS A 249 13.73 19.01 22.12
N ILE A 250 13.65 18.87 23.44
CA ILE A 250 14.77 18.76 24.35
C ILE A 250 14.49 17.52 25.20
N PRO A 251 15.29 16.44 25.08
CA PRO A 251 15.17 15.25 25.91
C PRO A 251 15.27 15.58 27.41
N ASN A 252 14.56 14.81 28.23
CA ASN A 252 14.71 14.86 29.70
C ASN A 252 15.55 13.67 30.15
N GLY A 253 16.87 13.88 30.25
CA GLY A 253 17.82 12.79 30.51
C GLY A 253 17.71 11.70 29.43
N ASN A 254 17.44 10.46 29.86
CA ASN A 254 17.25 9.34 28.93
C ASN A 254 15.86 9.31 28.28
N ILE A 255 14.93 10.19 28.64
CA ILE A 255 13.58 10.21 28.09
C ILE A 255 13.52 11.14 26.88
N TRP A 256 13.34 10.56 25.69
CA TRP A 256 13.35 11.29 24.42
C TRP A 256 11.95 11.57 23.87
N TYR A 257 10.94 10.88 24.38
CA TYR A 257 9.57 10.94 23.87
C TYR A 257 8.60 11.43 24.94
N ALA A 258 7.58 12.19 24.53
CA ALA A 258 6.47 12.58 25.38
C ALA A 258 5.44 11.43 25.50
N ASP A 259 4.69 11.38 26.60
CA ASP A 259 3.53 10.49 26.77
C ASP A 259 2.32 10.99 25.95
N GLN A 260 2.53 11.11 24.64
CA GLN A 260 1.56 11.58 23.66
C GLN A 260 1.86 10.89 22.34
N PRO A 261 0.84 10.40 21.60
CA PRO A 261 1.06 9.82 20.29
C PRO A 261 1.60 10.87 19.31
N ILE A 262 2.47 10.45 18.39
CA ILE A 262 2.91 11.29 17.26
C ILE A 262 1.70 11.80 16.45
N GLY A 263 1.79 12.95 15.78
CA GLY A 263 0.71 13.44 14.90
C GLY A 263 0.35 12.45 13.78
N ARG A 264 -0.94 12.28 13.47
CA ARG A 264 -1.41 11.34 12.43
C ARG A 264 -0.78 11.61 11.06
N HIS A 265 -0.74 12.88 10.66
CA HIS A 265 -0.14 13.28 9.38
C HIS A 265 1.37 13.10 9.38
N SER A 266 2.06 13.44 10.48
CA SER A 266 3.49 13.20 10.63
C SER A 266 3.82 11.72 10.45
N LEU A 267 3.14 10.82 11.18
CA LEU A 267 3.35 9.38 11.08
C LEU A 267 3.07 8.83 9.68
N ALA A 268 2.00 9.28 9.03
CA ALA A 268 1.63 8.83 7.68
C ALA A 268 2.66 9.20 6.61
N ASN A 269 3.45 10.25 6.86
CA ASN A 269 4.39 10.82 5.91
C ASN A 269 5.85 10.48 6.21
N ILE A 270 6.17 9.70 7.25
CA ILE A 270 7.57 9.41 7.64
C ILE A 270 8.38 8.84 6.47
N ALA A 271 7.89 7.78 5.81
CA ALA A 271 8.62 7.18 4.69
C ALA A 271 8.82 8.16 3.53
N ALA A 272 7.87 9.06 3.29
CA ALA A 272 8.01 10.11 2.29
C ALA A 272 9.06 11.16 2.70
N SER A 273 9.04 11.60 3.96
CA SER A 273 9.97 12.58 4.52
C SER A 273 11.42 12.10 4.43
N ILE A 274 11.70 10.88 4.89
CA ILE A 274 13.07 10.35 4.87
C ILE A 274 13.59 10.15 3.44
N CYS A 275 12.74 9.76 2.49
CA CYS A 275 13.14 9.66 1.08
C CYS A 275 13.44 11.03 0.50
N GLN A 276 12.58 12.03 0.78
CA GLN A 276 12.77 13.40 0.34
C GLN A 276 14.06 14.02 0.92
N GLU A 277 14.33 13.80 2.22
CA GLU A 277 15.55 14.23 2.91
C GLU A 277 16.81 13.63 2.28
N ALA A 278 16.74 12.39 1.77
CA ALA A 278 17.83 11.72 1.06
C ALA A 278 17.89 12.00 -0.46
N GLY A 279 17.04 12.89 -0.99
CA GLY A 279 16.98 13.20 -2.43
C GLY A 279 16.43 12.05 -3.29
N ILE A 280 15.70 11.10 -2.69
CA ILE A 280 15.07 9.97 -3.40
C ILE A 280 13.70 10.42 -3.92
N GLY A 281 13.56 10.43 -5.24
CA GLY A 281 12.32 10.77 -5.94
C GLY A 281 11.26 9.65 -5.90
N GLY A 282 10.14 9.91 -6.58
CA GLY A 282 9.03 8.97 -6.72
C GLY A 282 7.92 9.16 -5.70
N TYR A 283 6.79 8.47 -5.90
CA TYR A 283 5.66 8.51 -4.98
C TYR A 283 5.89 7.56 -3.80
N ARG A 284 6.42 8.13 -2.70
CA ARG A 284 6.77 7.38 -1.48
C ARG A 284 5.72 7.55 -0.40
N THR A 285 5.36 6.45 0.27
CA THR A 285 4.47 6.45 1.44
C THR A 285 4.88 5.31 2.37
N ASN A 286 4.31 5.19 3.58
CA ASN A 286 4.59 4.01 4.42
C ASN A 286 4.20 2.68 3.72
N HIS A 287 3.31 2.70 2.72
CA HIS A 287 3.02 1.51 1.91
C HIS A 287 4.21 1.08 1.02
N SER A 288 5.12 2.00 0.68
CA SER A 288 6.38 1.69 -0.01
C SER A 288 7.22 0.69 0.75
N LEU A 289 7.20 0.70 2.09
CA LEU A 289 7.98 -0.22 2.92
C LEU A 289 7.52 -1.67 2.73
N ARG A 290 6.19 -1.87 2.68
CA ARG A 290 5.59 -3.17 2.37
C ARG A 290 5.85 -3.60 0.93
N ALA A 291 5.76 -2.67 -0.02
CA ALA A 291 6.12 -2.97 -1.41
C ALA A 291 7.57 -3.45 -1.50
N SER A 292 8.49 -2.75 -0.82
CA SER A 292 9.91 -3.11 -0.73
C SER A 292 10.11 -4.50 -0.13
N ALA A 293 9.43 -4.81 0.98
CA ALA A 293 9.49 -6.12 1.61
C ALA A 293 9.04 -7.24 0.66
N ALA A 294 7.90 -7.06 0.00
CA ALA A 294 7.36 -8.03 -0.94
C ALA A 294 8.28 -8.22 -2.16
N THR A 295 8.76 -7.13 -2.76
CA THR A 295 9.68 -7.16 -3.90
C THR A 295 10.97 -7.88 -3.55
N ARG A 296 11.59 -7.60 -2.40
CA ARG A 296 12.81 -8.28 -1.95
C ARG A 296 12.62 -9.79 -1.81
N MET A 297 11.52 -10.21 -1.19
CA MET A 297 11.22 -11.63 -1.05
C MET A 297 11.01 -12.29 -2.43
N TYR A 298 10.32 -11.64 -3.36
CA TYR A 298 10.17 -12.16 -4.73
C TYR A 298 11.49 -12.24 -5.49
N ASP A 299 12.31 -11.20 -5.40
CA ASP A 299 13.62 -11.14 -6.08
C ASP A 299 14.58 -12.21 -5.54
N ALA A 300 14.46 -12.54 -4.25
CA ALA A 300 15.18 -13.63 -3.60
C ALA A 300 14.60 -15.04 -3.89
N GLY A 301 13.49 -15.13 -4.63
CA GLY A 301 12.85 -16.40 -4.96
C GLY A 301 12.12 -17.08 -3.80
N VAL A 302 11.72 -16.31 -2.77
CA VAL A 302 10.91 -16.82 -1.66
C VAL A 302 9.54 -17.26 -2.20
N ASP A 303 9.04 -18.38 -1.67
CA ASP A 303 7.75 -18.92 -2.07
C ASP A 303 6.58 -17.93 -1.85
N GLU A 304 5.63 -17.90 -2.80
CA GLU A 304 4.49 -16.97 -2.78
C GLU A 304 3.63 -17.14 -1.53
N GLN A 305 3.51 -18.36 -0.97
CA GLN A 305 2.77 -18.61 0.26
C GLN A 305 3.43 -17.90 1.45
N LEU A 306 4.76 -18.01 1.59
CA LEU A 306 5.51 -17.35 2.66
C LEU A 306 5.42 -15.81 2.54
N ILE A 307 5.48 -15.29 1.31
CA ILE A 307 5.28 -13.85 1.06
C ILE A 307 3.87 -13.42 1.46
N CYS A 308 2.84 -14.23 1.16
CA CYS A 308 1.47 -13.96 1.57
C CYS A 308 1.31 -13.97 3.10
N GLU A 309 1.97 -14.89 3.80
CA GLU A 309 1.97 -14.97 5.27
C GLU A 309 2.59 -13.71 5.89
N VAL A 310 3.74 -13.26 5.38
CA VAL A 310 4.43 -12.05 5.86
C VAL A 310 3.65 -10.79 5.51
N THR A 311 3.14 -10.66 4.29
CA THR A 311 2.40 -9.47 3.85
C THR A 311 0.95 -9.47 4.36
N GLY A 312 0.41 -10.60 4.80
CA GLY A 312 -1.00 -10.76 5.17
C GLY A 312 -1.96 -10.58 3.99
N GLN A 313 -1.55 -10.95 2.77
CA GLN A 313 -2.45 -11.01 1.61
C GLN A 313 -3.08 -12.39 1.52
N ARG A 314 -4.38 -12.41 1.18
CA ARG A 314 -5.16 -13.65 1.04
C ARG A 314 -5.63 -13.90 -0.39
N SER A 315 -5.18 -13.05 -1.32
CA SER A 315 -5.58 -13.07 -2.71
C SER A 315 -4.37 -12.77 -3.59
N ASN A 316 -4.56 -12.89 -4.91
CA ASN A 316 -3.55 -12.62 -5.93
C ASN A 316 -3.02 -11.18 -5.93
N ALA A 317 -3.51 -10.29 -5.06
CA ALA A 317 -3.02 -8.91 -4.92
C ALA A 317 -1.52 -8.82 -4.58
N VAL A 318 -0.92 -9.86 -4.00
CA VAL A 318 0.53 -9.95 -3.78
C VAL A 318 1.33 -9.92 -5.09
N ARG A 319 0.72 -10.37 -6.19
CA ARG A 319 1.36 -10.40 -7.50
C ARG A 319 1.55 -9.01 -8.11
N ASN A 320 0.86 -7.99 -7.59
CA ASN A 320 1.10 -6.60 -8.00
C ASN A 320 2.50 -6.12 -7.59
N TYR A 321 3.15 -6.77 -6.62
CA TYR A 321 4.53 -6.49 -6.23
C TYR A 321 5.55 -7.28 -7.07
N LYS A 322 5.11 -8.26 -7.89
CA LYS A 322 6.01 -8.95 -8.83
C LYS A 322 6.37 -7.97 -9.95
N ARG A 323 7.50 -7.31 -9.81
CA ARG A 323 8.14 -6.60 -10.93
C ARG A 323 9.07 -7.58 -11.61
N THR A 324 8.88 -7.78 -12.91
CA THR A 324 9.78 -8.64 -13.69
C THR A 324 11.13 -7.95 -13.77
N ASN A 325 12.11 -8.41 -12.98
CA ASN A 325 13.44 -7.84 -12.99
C ASN A 325 14.30 -8.46 -14.12
N GLU A 326 15.35 -7.75 -14.54
CA GLU A 326 16.20 -8.22 -15.66
C GLU A 326 16.91 -9.55 -15.35
N LYS A 327 17.23 -9.83 -14.08
CA LYS A 327 17.83 -11.12 -13.69
C LYS A 327 16.85 -12.27 -13.91
N GLN A 328 15.57 -12.10 -13.58
CA GLN A 328 14.50 -13.06 -13.83
C GLN A 328 14.27 -13.25 -15.33
N LYS A 329 14.27 -12.17 -16.13
CA LYS A 329 14.17 -12.30 -17.60
C LYS A 329 15.34 -13.07 -18.18
N ARG A 330 16.57 -12.80 -17.73
CA ARG A 330 17.77 -13.53 -18.15
C ARG A 330 17.71 -15.01 -17.75
N LYS A 331 17.26 -15.30 -16.52
CA LYS A 331 17.05 -16.68 -16.05
C LYS A 331 15.98 -17.40 -16.87
N ILE A 332 14.83 -16.76 -17.12
CA ILE A 332 13.77 -17.30 -17.99
C ILE A 332 14.34 -17.58 -19.38
N ASN A 333 15.06 -16.63 -19.98
CA ASN A 333 15.67 -16.82 -21.28
C ASN A 333 16.71 -17.95 -21.29
N SER A 334 17.54 -18.07 -20.24
CA SER A 334 18.50 -19.16 -20.07
C SER A 334 17.81 -20.53 -20.06
N VAL A 335 16.75 -20.66 -19.27
CA VAL A 335 15.95 -21.89 -19.17
C VAL A 335 15.27 -22.21 -20.51
N ILE A 336 14.65 -21.22 -21.17
CA ILE A 336 14.04 -21.40 -22.51
C ILE A 336 15.08 -21.87 -23.53
N GLN A 337 16.32 -21.39 -23.43
CA GLN A 337 17.43 -21.79 -24.28
C GLN A 337 18.07 -23.12 -23.87
N GLY A 338 17.53 -23.84 -22.89
CA GLY A 338 18.06 -25.12 -22.43
C GLY A 338 19.36 -25.02 -21.64
N ARG A 339 19.72 -23.83 -21.14
CA ARG A 339 20.90 -23.61 -20.31
C ARG A 339 20.50 -23.72 -18.83
N THR A 340 20.89 -24.82 -18.19
CA THR A 340 20.74 -24.99 -16.74
C THR A 340 21.83 -24.22 -16.00
N ASP A 341 21.47 -23.50 -14.93
CA ASP A 341 22.40 -22.84 -14.01
C ASP A 341 23.32 -23.90 -13.38
N GLY A 342 24.42 -24.20 -14.04
CA GLY A 342 25.29 -25.31 -13.69
C GLY A 342 26.49 -25.39 -14.63
N GLU A 343 27.26 -24.31 -14.71
CA GLU A 343 28.68 -24.34 -15.10
C GLU A 343 29.31 -22.97 -14.81
N ASN A 344 30.07 -22.94 -13.71
CA ASN A 344 31.16 -22.03 -13.37
C ASN A 344 31.07 -20.56 -13.83
N ASP A 345 30.67 -19.69 -12.89
CA ASP A 345 31.11 -18.29 -12.87
C ASP A 345 32.58 -18.25 -12.40
N ASP A 346 33.50 -18.78 -13.23
CA ASP A 346 34.91 -18.43 -13.11
C ASP A 346 35.12 -17.17 -13.96
N SER A 347 35.04 -16.03 -13.29
CA SER A 347 35.39 -14.74 -13.86
C SER A 347 36.89 -14.70 -14.18
N GLY A 348 37.26 -15.33 -15.30
CA GLY A 348 38.58 -15.26 -15.90
C GLY A 348 38.95 -13.81 -16.16
N LYS A 349 39.81 -13.26 -15.29
CA LYS A 349 40.47 -11.97 -15.50
C LYS A 349 41.32 -12.06 -16.77
N PHE A 350 40.86 -11.45 -17.85
CA PHE A 350 41.68 -11.24 -19.05
C PHE A 350 42.76 -10.19 -18.75
N LYS A 351 44.02 -10.62 -18.63
CA LYS A 351 45.18 -9.73 -18.77
C LYS A 351 45.65 -9.77 -20.22
N ILE A 352 45.51 -8.65 -20.92
CA ILE A 352 46.12 -8.43 -22.24
C ILE A 352 47.48 -7.79 -22.00
N SER A 353 48.57 -8.47 -22.35
CA SER A 353 49.89 -7.84 -22.51
C SER A 353 50.25 -7.83 -23.99
N LYS A 354 50.57 -6.65 -24.52
CA LYS A 354 51.10 -6.48 -25.88
C LYS A 354 52.63 -6.59 -25.84
N SER A 355 53.18 -7.46 -26.68
CA SER A 355 54.53 -7.29 -27.21
C SER A 355 54.53 -7.75 -28.67
N ASP A 356 54.86 -6.79 -29.53
CA ASP A 356 55.28 -6.85 -30.93
C ASP A 356 54.82 -8.06 -31.77
N GLY A 357 53.74 -7.82 -32.52
CA GLY A 357 53.61 -8.34 -33.87
C GLY A 357 52.86 -9.65 -34.08
N ASN A 358 52.50 -10.42 -33.05
CA ASN A 358 51.65 -11.60 -33.25
C ASN A 358 50.69 -11.86 -32.07
N LEU A 359 49.39 -11.99 -32.38
CA LEU A 359 48.40 -12.49 -31.42
C LEU A 359 48.56 -14.01 -31.31
N SER A 360 49.07 -14.50 -30.17
CA SER A 360 48.94 -15.91 -29.79
C SER A 360 47.98 -16.05 -28.61
N ILE A 361 46.90 -16.80 -28.79
CA ILE A 361 45.99 -17.21 -27.72
C ILE A 361 46.45 -18.59 -27.24
N THR A 362 47.00 -18.66 -26.02
CA THR A 362 47.41 -19.94 -25.43
C THR A 362 46.37 -20.39 -24.41
N PHE A 363 45.77 -21.56 -24.64
CA PHE A 363 44.86 -22.22 -23.70
C PHE A 363 45.67 -23.09 -22.74
N ASN A 364 45.65 -22.80 -21.45
CA ASN A 364 46.09 -23.75 -20.42
C ASN A 364 44.84 -24.41 -19.82
N ILE A 365 44.58 -25.64 -20.23
CA ILE A 365 43.64 -26.54 -19.55
C ILE A 365 44.44 -27.24 -18.45
N SER A 366 44.23 -26.85 -17.20
CA SER A 366 44.70 -27.64 -16.06
C SER A 366 43.58 -28.57 -15.64
N MET A 367 43.67 -29.85 -16.01
CA MET A 367 42.80 -30.88 -15.45
C MET A 367 43.19 -31.13 -13.99
N LYS A 368 42.24 -30.94 -13.07
CA LYS A 368 42.04 -31.77 -11.88
C LYS A 368 40.63 -31.64 -11.37
#